data_AF-A0A496YY57-F1
#
_entry.id   AF-A0A496YY57-F1
#
_cell.length_a   1.000
_cell.length_b   1.000
_cell.length_c   1.000
_cell.angle_alpha   90.00
_cell.angle_beta   90.00
_cell.angle_gamma   90.00
#
_symmetry.space_group_name_H-M   'P 1'
#
loop_
_entity.id
_entity.type
_entity.pdbx_description
1 polymer ?
#
loop_
_entity_poly.entity_id
_entity_poly.type
_entity_poly.pdbx_seq_one_letter_code
_entity_poly.pdbx_strand_id
1 'polypeptide(L)' 'MSRGRRRTRRSKKYWIQKAIKKPGAYRRSVYRRYGEKGFTERGTIKVSVMREDAKKPGKIGQRARLALRLRELRK' A
#
# COMPACT_ATOMS: atom_id res chain seq x y z
N MET A 1 27.14 12.18 8.26
CA MET A 1 26.10 13.24 8.37
C MET A 1 24.78 12.80 7.75
N SER A 2 23.69 12.69 8.54
CA SER A 2 22.35 13.20 8.17
C SER A 2 21.29 12.91 9.22
N ARG A 3 21.21 13.85 10.16
CA ARG A 3 20.00 14.41 10.80
C ARG A 3 18.93 13.41 11.28
N GLY A 4 19.11 12.98 12.54
CA GLY A 4 18.00 12.54 13.38
C GLY A 4 16.88 13.59 13.36
N ARG A 5 15.71 13.19 12.86
CA ARG A 5 14.52 14.06 12.82
C ARG A 5 14.07 14.34 14.25
N ARG A 6 14.35 15.56 14.72
CA ARG A 6 13.86 16.15 15.98
C ARG A 6 12.36 15.86 16.14
N ARG A 7 12.03 15.10 17.18
CA ARG A 7 10.68 14.80 17.65
C ARG A 7 10.10 15.99 18.42
N THR A 8 9.79 17.12 17.79
CA THR A 8 9.05 18.19 18.49
C THR A 8 8.14 18.97 17.53
N ARG A 9 6.84 19.05 17.89
CA ARG A 9 5.78 19.93 17.36
C ARG A 9 5.40 19.85 15.87
N ARG A 10 4.94 18.69 15.36
CA ARG A 10 4.33 18.55 14.00
C ARG A 10 2.97 17.82 14.00
N SER A 11 2.09 18.12 14.96
CA SER A 11 0.90 17.29 15.21
C SER A 11 -0.20 17.42 14.14
N LYS A 12 -0.53 18.64 13.67
CA LYS A 12 -1.69 18.86 12.77
C LYS A 12 -1.40 18.66 11.28
N LYS A 13 -0.19 18.99 10.81
CA LYS A 13 0.14 19.01 9.36
C LYS A 13 0.16 17.62 8.68
N TYR A 14 0.24 16.54 9.46
CA TYR A 14 0.39 15.17 8.93
C TYR A 14 -0.72 14.21 9.41
N TRP A 15 -1.92 14.70 9.69
CA TRP A 15 -3.00 13.89 10.27
C TRP A 15 -3.41 12.72 9.36
N ILE A 16 -3.47 12.95 8.04
CA ILE A 16 -3.81 11.93 7.03
C ILE A 16 -2.71 10.88 6.93
N GLN A 17 -1.43 11.28 6.87
CA GLN A 17 -0.32 10.33 6.81
C GLN A 17 -0.22 9.50 8.09
N LYS A 18 -0.56 10.07 9.25
CA LYS A 18 -0.64 9.32 10.52
C LYS A 18 -1.84 8.37 10.58
N ALA A 19 -2.94 8.68 9.90
CA ALA A 19 -4.10 7.79 9.84
C ALA A 19 -3.76 6.44 9.15
N ILE A 20 -2.78 6.44 8.23
CA ILE A 20 -2.28 5.23 7.59
C ILE A 20 -1.26 4.54 8.52
N LYS A 21 -1.76 3.69 9.43
CA LYS A 21 -0.94 2.98 10.43
C LYS A 21 0.13 2.06 9.84
N LYS A 22 -0.09 1.46 8.66
CA LYS A 22 0.85 0.52 8.02
C LYS A 22 0.98 0.80 6.51
N PRO A 23 1.77 1.82 6.12
CA PRO A 23 1.98 2.13 4.72
C PRO A 23 2.67 0.95 4.00
N GLY A 24 2.24 0.67 2.76
CA GLY A 24 2.78 -0.42 1.96
C GLY A 24 2.44 -1.84 2.48
N ALA A 25 1.50 -1.97 3.43
CA ALA A 25 1.12 -3.29 3.95
C ALA A 25 0.62 -4.24 2.85
N TYR A 26 -0.10 -3.71 1.86
CA TYR A 26 -0.57 -4.51 0.72
C TYR A 26 0.60 -4.99 -0.16
N ARG A 27 1.51 -4.09 -0.53
CA ARG A 27 2.74 -4.41 -1.29
C ARG A 27 3.54 -5.53 -0.62
N ARG A 28 3.75 -5.43 0.69
CA ARG A 28 4.44 -6.47 1.49
C ARG A 28 3.70 -7.81 1.46
N SER A 29 2.37 -7.79 1.57
CA SER A 29 1.56 -9.02 1.52
C SER A 29 1.55 -9.67 0.14
N VAL A 30 1.64 -8.88 -0.94
CA VAL A 30 1.79 -9.42 -2.30
C VAL A 30 3.16 -10.05 -2.47
N TYR A 31 4.23 -9.35 -2.08
CA TYR A 31 5.59 -9.89 -2.16
C TYR A 31 5.75 -11.21 -1.39
N ARG A 32 5.20 -11.30 -0.17
CA ARG A 32 5.26 -12.54 0.63
C ARG A 32 4.55 -13.74 -0.02
N ARG A 33 3.50 -13.50 -0.82
CA ARG A 33 2.67 -14.57 -1.40
C ARG A 33 3.04 -14.92 -2.84
N TYR A 34 3.38 -13.92 -3.62
CA TYR A 34 3.59 -14.06 -5.06
C TYR A 34 5.04 -13.73 -5.47
N GLY A 35 5.89 -13.29 -4.54
CA GLY A 35 7.24 -12.83 -4.83
C GLY A 35 7.24 -11.72 -5.88
N GLU A 36 8.26 -11.76 -6.74
CA GLU A 36 8.40 -10.85 -7.88
C GLU A 36 7.32 -11.04 -8.94
N LYS A 37 6.74 -12.25 -9.06
CA LYS A 37 5.68 -12.54 -10.03
C LYS A 37 4.42 -11.69 -9.80
N GLY A 38 4.24 -11.17 -8.58
CA GLY A 38 3.15 -10.26 -8.23
C GLY A 38 3.31 -8.83 -8.78
N PHE A 39 4.45 -8.50 -9.35
CA PHE A 39 4.81 -7.16 -9.81
C PHE A 39 5.04 -7.12 -11.32
N THR A 40 4.73 -5.98 -11.92
CA THR A 40 5.15 -5.63 -13.28
C THR A 40 6.65 -5.33 -13.31
N GLU A 41 7.28 -5.31 -14.48
CA GLU A 41 8.67 -4.86 -14.66
C GLU A 41 8.94 -3.47 -14.07
N ARG A 42 7.96 -2.56 -14.14
CA ARG A 42 8.03 -1.22 -13.52
C ARG A 42 7.93 -1.21 -11.98
N GLY A 43 7.88 -2.37 -11.34
CA GLY A 43 7.75 -2.49 -9.88
C GLY A 43 6.38 -2.13 -9.30
N THR A 44 5.32 -2.08 -10.13
CA THR A 44 3.93 -1.90 -9.69
C THR A 44 3.22 -3.23 -9.50
N ILE A 45 2.20 -3.30 -8.65
CA ILE A 45 1.47 -4.56 -8.42
C ILE A 45 0.62 -4.89 -9.65
N LYS A 46 0.66 -6.15 -10.11
CA LYS A 46 -0.15 -6.60 -11.24
C LYS A 46 -1.66 -6.49 -10.94
N VAL A 47 -2.42 -6.07 -11.93
CA VAL A 47 -3.88 -5.89 -11.83
C VAL A 47 -4.61 -7.21 -11.58
N SER A 48 -4.14 -8.29 -12.21
CA SER A 48 -4.67 -9.64 -12.02
C SER A 48 -4.59 -10.05 -10.54
N VAL A 49 -3.43 -9.85 -9.91
CA VAL A 49 -3.20 -10.13 -8.49
C VAL A 49 -4.10 -9.27 -7.60
N MET A 50 -4.28 -7.99 -7.93
CA MET A 50 -5.22 -7.13 -7.20
C MET A 50 -6.66 -7.64 -7.29
N ARG A 51 -7.11 -8.06 -8.47
CA ARG A 51 -8.49 -8.57 -8.67
C ARG A 51 -8.71 -9.91 -7.96
N GLU A 52 -7.73 -10.80 -8.00
CA GLU A 52 -7.79 -12.07 -7.27
C GLU A 52 -7.84 -11.85 -5.76
N ASP A 53 -6.98 -10.98 -5.23
CA ASP A 53 -6.98 -10.65 -3.82
C ASP A 53 -8.25 -9.91 -3.38
N ALA A 54 -8.83 -9.07 -4.23
CA ALA A 54 -10.05 -8.33 -3.94
C ALA A 54 -11.25 -9.24 -3.65
N LYS A 55 -11.27 -10.45 -4.22
CA LYS A 55 -12.28 -11.48 -3.95
C LYS A 55 -12.12 -12.14 -2.57
N LYS A 56 -10.93 -12.05 -1.96
CA LYS A 56 -10.64 -12.71 -0.67
C LYS A 56 -11.30 -11.93 0.48
N PRO A 57 -11.85 -12.62 1.50
CA PRO A 57 -12.37 -11.94 2.68
C PRO A 57 -11.23 -11.31 3.53
N GLY A 58 -11.60 -10.40 4.43
CA GLY A 58 -10.70 -9.82 5.42
C GLY A 58 -9.78 -8.70 4.92
N LYS A 59 -8.69 -8.46 5.66
CA LYS A 59 -7.80 -7.29 5.46
C LYS A 59 -7.06 -7.30 4.12
N ILE A 60 -6.82 -8.47 3.54
CA ILE A 60 -6.14 -8.58 2.24
C ILE A 60 -7.05 -8.06 1.13
N GLY A 61 -8.29 -8.56 1.05
CA GLY A 61 -9.24 -8.10 0.03
C GLY A 61 -9.68 -6.66 0.21
N GLN A 62 -9.83 -6.18 1.45
CA GLN A 62 -10.06 -4.76 1.71
C GLN A 62 -8.94 -3.87 1.12
N ARG A 63 -7.68 -4.26 1.33
CA ARG A 63 -6.52 -3.52 0.80
C ARG A 63 -6.42 -3.61 -0.71
N ALA A 64 -6.74 -4.75 -1.31
CA ALA A 64 -6.74 -4.93 -2.75
C ALA A 64 -7.83 -4.08 -3.42
N ARG A 65 -9.06 -4.05 -2.85
CA ARG A 65 -10.14 -3.17 -3.29
C ARG A 65 -9.76 -1.69 -3.19
N LEU A 66 -9.17 -1.28 -2.06
CA LEU A 66 -8.65 0.08 -1.92
C LEU A 66 -7.60 0.40 -2.99
N ALA A 67 -6.67 -0.52 -3.26
CA ALA A 67 -5.62 -0.30 -4.23
C ALA A 67 -6.15 -0.19 -5.67
N LEU A 68 -7.20 -0.96 -6.01
CA LEU A 68 -7.94 -0.81 -7.26
C LEU A 68 -8.58 0.57 -7.36
N ARG A 69 -9.28 1.01 -6.31
CA ARG A 69 -9.94 2.32 -6.28
C ARG A 69 -8.96 3.49 -6.43
N LEU A 70 -7.83 3.44 -5.73
CA LEU A 70 -6.77 4.45 -5.84
C LEU A 70 -6.19 4.53 -7.25
N ARG A 71 -6.17 3.42 -7.99
CA ARG A 71 -5.69 3.40 -9.38
C ARG A 71 -6.69 4.03 -10.34
N GLU A 72 -8.00 3.86 -10.10
CA GLU A 72 -9.05 4.54 -10.86
C GLU A 72 -9.02 6.05 -10.66
N LEU A 73 -8.83 6.50 -9.41
CA LEU A 73 -8.74 7.92 -9.06
C LEU A 73 -7.46 8.61 -9.55
N ARG A 74 -6.48 7.84 -10.04
CA ARG A 74 -5.21 8.37 -10.60
C ARG A 74 -5.30 8.61 -12.11
N LYS A 75 -6.42 8.28 -12.74
CA LYS A 75 -6.72 8.69 -14.13
C LYS A 75 -7.08 10.16 -14.14
#